data_AF-A0A3N1A4Q8-F1
#
_entry.id   AF-A0A3N1A4Q8-F1
#
_cell.length_a   1.000
_cell.length_b   1.000
_cell.length_c   1.000
_cell.angle_alpha   90.00
_cell.angle_beta   90.00
_cell.angle_gamma   90.00
#
_symmetry.space_group_name_H-M   'P 1'
#
loop_
_entity.id
_entity.type
_entity.pdbx_description
1 polymer ?
#
loop_
_entity_poly.entity_id
_entity_poly.type
_entity_poly.pdbx_seq_one_letter_code
_entity_poly.pdbx_strand_id
1 'polypeptide(L)'
;MTRSIARRTAALRWAGVAVGAVVGVLAGELTVRPPRGPTRTAAVEVRRIRDYLPRRLGGVVGVAGGVLLILLAATTAAGDPDDMGRPGRALIRRCAAGLYESRTPWPGSFYTSGLAVVVLVGLLMAYLALRAIVRRPRSGNAGDAADDDVLRRRAAHVVTGAVGILVAIPLAGVSLTAANGLLGTSCAPTWWTVTGWVLLALAPAALAMGAWCAAAVLLLTDRADPPVRTR
;
A
#
# COMPACT_ATOMS: atom_id res chain seq x y z
N MET A 1 31.51 -16.62 -4.68
CA MET A 1 30.92 -15.30 -4.99
C MET A 1 29.62 -15.34 -5.81
N THR A 2 29.24 -16.45 -6.44
CA THR A 2 28.08 -16.55 -7.36
C THR A 2 26.71 -16.78 -6.69
N ARG A 3 26.65 -17.16 -5.41
CA ARG A 3 25.38 -17.45 -4.70
C ARG A 3 24.61 -16.20 -4.20
N SER A 4 25.23 -15.02 -4.16
CA SER A 4 24.57 -13.79 -3.70
C SER A 4 23.72 -13.10 -4.78
N ILE A 5 24.02 -13.36 -6.06
CA ILE A 5 23.30 -12.79 -7.21
C ILE A 5 21.97 -13.52 -7.43
N ALA A 6 21.94 -14.84 -7.22
CA ALA A 6 20.74 -15.67 -7.40
C ALA A 6 19.62 -15.44 -6.35
N ARG A 7 19.92 -14.85 -5.19
CA ARG A 7 18.89 -14.55 -4.17
C ARG A 7 18.25 -13.17 -4.36
N ARG A 8 18.91 -12.25 -5.06
CA ARG A 8 18.34 -10.95 -5.43
C ARG A 8 17.24 -11.07 -6.48
N THR A 9 17.27 -12.10 -7.32
CA THR A 9 16.26 -12.34 -8.36
C THR A 9 14.96 -12.95 -7.82
N ALA A 10 15.00 -13.72 -6.73
CA ALA A 10 13.81 -14.33 -6.14
C ALA A 10 12.90 -13.31 -5.43
N ALA A 11 13.48 -12.35 -4.70
CA ALA A 11 12.73 -11.24 -4.09
C ALA A 11 12.15 -10.27 -5.15
N LEU A 12 12.84 -10.11 -6.28
CA LEU A 12 12.39 -9.33 -7.43
C LEU A 12 11.13 -9.91 -8.08
N ARG A 13 10.98 -11.24 -8.08
CA ARG A 13 9.84 -11.92 -8.72
C ARG A 13 8.52 -11.74 -7.96
N TRP A 14 8.56 -11.70 -6.62
CA TRP A 14 7.36 -11.48 -5.79
C TRP A 14 7.00 -10.00 -5.65
N ALA A 15 8.00 -9.11 -5.59
CA ALA A 15 7.77 -7.66 -5.70
C ALA A 15 7.14 -7.29 -7.07
N GLY A 16 7.49 -8.03 -8.13
CA GLY A 16 6.94 -7.85 -9.47
C GLY A 16 5.44 -8.09 -9.59
N VAL A 17 4.83 -8.92 -8.75
CA VAL A 17 3.37 -9.19 -8.83
C VAL A 17 2.55 -8.05 -8.23
N ALA A 18 2.94 -7.57 -7.04
CA ALA A 18 2.25 -6.47 -6.38
C ALA A 18 2.48 -5.12 -7.10
N VAL A 19 3.73 -4.86 -7.52
CA VAL A 19 4.06 -3.70 -8.36
C VAL A 19 3.40 -3.85 -9.73
N GLY A 20 3.37 -5.05 -10.32
CA GLY A 20 2.77 -5.31 -11.63
C GLY A 20 1.26 -5.11 -11.65
N ALA A 21 0.54 -5.49 -10.59
CA ALA A 21 -0.90 -5.22 -10.47
C ALA A 21 -1.20 -3.72 -10.32
N VAL A 22 -0.44 -3.02 -9.47
CA VAL A 22 -0.58 -1.56 -9.27
C VAL A 22 -0.19 -0.78 -10.53
N VAL A 23 0.93 -1.14 -11.17
CA VAL A 23 1.37 -0.58 -12.45
C VAL A 23 0.41 -0.93 -13.58
N GLY A 24 -0.17 -2.12 -13.61
CA GLY A 24 -1.15 -2.52 -14.61
C GLY A 24 -2.44 -1.69 -14.54
N VAL A 25 -2.94 -1.46 -13.32
CA VAL A 25 -4.12 -0.59 -13.10
C VAL A 25 -3.80 0.87 -13.43
N LEU A 26 -2.64 1.38 -12.99
CA LEU A 26 -2.21 2.76 -13.31
C LEU A 26 -1.93 2.97 -14.79
N ALA A 27 -1.33 1.98 -15.47
CA ALA A 27 -1.06 2.05 -16.91
C ALA A 27 -2.35 2.01 -17.71
N GLY A 28 -3.35 1.21 -17.31
CA GLY A 28 -4.67 1.15 -17.95
C GLY A 28 -5.48 2.44 -17.84
N GLU A 29 -5.40 3.13 -16.70
CA GLU A 29 -6.07 4.42 -16.50
C GLU A 29 -5.35 5.58 -17.25
N LEU A 30 -4.02 5.52 -17.37
CA LEU A 30 -3.23 6.56 -18.04
C LEU A 30 -3.20 6.44 -19.57
N THR A 31 -3.49 5.27 -20.15
CA THR A 31 -3.55 5.08 -21.61
C THR A 31 -4.82 5.62 -22.26
N VAL A 32 -5.83 5.99 -21.48
CA VAL A 32 -7.06 6.62 -22.02
C VAL A 32 -6.70 7.99 -22.59
N ARG A 33 -6.49 8.04 -23.91
CA ARG A 33 -6.14 9.26 -24.64
C ARG A 33 -7.26 10.30 -24.52
N PRO A 34 -6.96 11.54 -24.14
CA PRO A 34 -7.96 12.59 -24.11
C PRO A 34 -8.48 12.89 -25.53
N PRO A 35 -9.79 13.16 -25.70
CA PRO A 35 -10.34 13.62 -26.98
C PRO A 35 -9.68 14.95 -27.39
N ARG A 36 -9.15 15.02 -28.61
CA ARG A 36 -8.63 16.27 -29.19
C ARG A 36 -9.76 16.97 -29.92
N GLY A 37 -10.32 18.02 -29.30
CA GLY A 37 -11.37 18.87 -29.87
C GLY A 37 -11.24 20.31 -29.39
N PRO A 38 -11.84 21.28 -30.11
CA PRO A 38 -11.70 22.71 -29.81
C PRO A 38 -12.25 23.04 -28.41
N THR A 39 -11.42 23.75 -27.63
CA THR A 39 -11.68 24.11 -26.23
C THR A 39 -12.67 25.26 -26.12
N ARG A 40 -13.84 25.01 -25.53
CA ARG A 40 -14.84 26.02 -25.14
C ARG A 40 -14.73 26.29 -23.63
N THR A 41 -14.85 27.56 -23.26
CA THR A 41 -14.64 28.11 -21.91
C THR A 41 -15.43 27.39 -20.81
N ALA A 42 -14.76 27.05 -19.70
CA ALA A 42 -15.34 26.39 -18.54
C ALA A 42 -15.57 27.38 -17.39
N ALA A 43 -16.71 27.26 -16.69
CA ALA A 43 -16.92 27.92 -15.41
C ALA A 43 -15.91 27.39 -14.37
N VAL A 44 -15.27 28.30 -13.63
CA VAL A 44 -14.27 27.98 -12.62
C VAL A 44 -14.97 27.44 -11.37
N GLU A 45 -15.08 26.13 -11.27
CA GLU A 45 -15.55 25.43 -10.08
C GLU A 45 -14.34 24.82 -9.33
N VAL A 46 -14.12 25.21 -8.07
CA VAL A 46 -12.99 24.73 -7.26
C VAL A 46 -13.27 23.30 -6.79
N ARG A 47 -12.89 22.32 -7.60
CA ARG A 47 -13.01 20.89 -7.27
C ARG A 47 -11.85 20.40 -6.43
N ARG A 48 -12.12 19.75 -5.30
CA ARG A 48 -11.09 19.19 -4.41
C ARG A 48 -11.11 17.67 -4.47
N ILE A 49 -9.93 17.04 -4.37
CA ILE A 49 -9.76 15.58 -4.38
C ILE A 49 -10.61 14.91 -3.28
N ARG A 50 -10.70 15.56 -2.11
CA ARG A 50 -11.49 15.08 -0.96
C ARG A 50 -12.99 14.90 -1.26
N ASP A 51 -13.52 15.60 -2.26
CA ASP A 51 -14.93 15.58 -2.60
C ASP A 51 -15.29 14.29 -3.38
N TYR A 52 -14.27 13.62 -3.95
CA TYR A 52 -14.41 12.40 -4.73
C TYR A 52 -13.95 11.13 -4.00
N LEU A 53 -13.29 11.26 -2.84
CA LEU A 53 -12.78 10.11 -2.09
C LEU A 53 -13.90 9.37 -1.34
N PRO A 54 -13.91 8.02 -1.33
CA PRO A 54 -14.75 7.26 -0.42
C PRO A 54 -14.37 7.56 1.02
N ARG A 55 -15.22 8.27 1.78
CA ARG A 55 -14.92 8.65 3.16
C ARG A 55 -14.54 7.47 4.06
N ARG A 56 -15.30 6.37 3.98
CA ARG A 56 -15.06 5.17 4.80
C ARG A 56 -13.80 4.43 4.36
N LEU A 57 -13.70 4.08 3.07
CA LEU A 57 -12.56 3.34 2.54
C LEU A 57 -11.25 4.15 2.68
N GLY A 58 -11.28 5.43 2.29
CA GLY A 58 -10.13 6.34 2.43
C GLY A 58 -9.73 6.55 3.88
N GLY A 59 -10.68 6.63 4.81
CA GLY A 59 -10.39 6.69 6.25
C GLY A 59 -9.68 5.44 6.76
N VAL A 60 -10.19 4.24 6.45
CA VAL A 60 -9.59 2.96 6.85
C VAL A 60 -8.19 2.79 6.26
N VAL A 61 -8.02 3.06 4.95
CA VAL A 61 -6.73 3.00 4.27
C VAL A 61 -5.74 4.02 4.85
N GLY A 62 -6.21 5.23 5.17
CA GLY A 62 -5.40 6.26 5.81
C GLY A 62 -4.90 5.85 7.20
N VAL A 63 -5.78 5.29 8.04
CA VAL A 63 -5.40 4.75 9.36
C VAL A 63 -4.40 3.62 9.21
N ALA A 64 -4.65 2.66 8.32
CA ALA A 64 -3.73 1.55 8.07
C ALA A 64 -2.36 2.02 7.56
N GLY A 65 -2.33 3.06 6.72
CA GLY A 65 -1.09 3.70 6.26
C GLY A 65 -0.32 4.35 7.41
N GLY A 66 -1.02 5.03 8.33
CA GLY A 66 -0.42 5.58 9.54
C GLY A 66 0.14 4.51 10.47
N VAL A 67 -0.60 3.41 10.68
CA VAL A 67 -0.14 2.26 11.48
C VAL A 67 1.09 1.62 10.84
N LEU A 68 1.09 1.43 9.51
CA LEU A 68 2.25 0.92 8.78
C LEU A 68 3.46 1.84 8.97
N LEU A 69 3.30 3.16 8.85
CA LEU A 69 4.39 4.11 9.05
C LEU A 69 4.99 4.00 10.46
N ILE A 70 4.14 3.97 11.49
CA ILE A 70 4.56 3.81 12.89
C ILE A 70 5.30 2.49 13.06
N LEU A 71 4.76 1.40 12.51
CA LEU A 71 5.37 0.09 12.61
C LEU A 71 6.74 0.05 11.92
N LEU A 72 6.87 0.58 10.70
CA LEU A 72 8.15 0.66 9.99
C LEU A 72 9.16 1.48 10.79
N ALA A 73 8.76 2.61 11.37
CA ALA A 73 9.65 3.44 12.18
C ALA A 73 10.11 2.69 13.44
N ALA A 74 9.18 2.05 14.15
CA ALA A 74 9.47 1.30 15.38
C ALA A 74 10.38 0.10 15.14
N THR A 75 10.11 -0.72 14.12
CA THR A 75 10.93 -1.89 13.81
C THR A 75 12.29 -1.48 13.26
N THR A 76 12.37 -0.38 12.51
CA THR A 76 13.65 0.20 12.06
C THR A 76 14.50 0.67 13.23
N ALA A 77 13.90 1.39 14.18
CA ALA A 77 14.59 1.89 15.37
C ALA A 77 15.06 0.77 16.31
N ALA A 78 14.29 -0.31 16.40
CA ALA A 78 14.62 -1.48 17.23
C ALA A 78 15.58 -2.48 16.53
N GLY A 79 15.99 -2.22 15.29
CA GLY A 79 16.81 -3.14 14.52
C GLY A 79 18.31 -3.00 14.82
N ASP A 80 18.93 -4.10 15.23
CA ASP A 80 20.36 -4.24 15.43
C ASP A 80 21.09 -4.84 14.21
N PRO A 81 22.42 -4.68 14.12
CA PRO A 81 23.25 -5.40 13.16
C PRO A 81 23.16 -6.92 13.36
N ASP A 82 23.24 -7.68 12.27
CA ASP A 82 23.41 -9.14 12.34
C ASP A 82 24.85 -9.54 12.70
N ASP A 83 25.10 -10.85 12.80
CA ASP A 83 26.44 -11.41 13.08
C ASP A 83 27.51 -11.05 12.02
N MET A 84 27.08 -10.57 10.84
CA MET A 84 27.96 -10.06 9.78
C MET A 84 28.08 -8.52 9.78
N GLY A 85 27.59 -7.85 10.83
CA GLY A 85 27.62 -6.39 10.98
C GLY A 85 26.65 -5.64 10.07
N ARG A 86 25.66 -6.31 9.46
CA ARG A 86 24.71 -5.67 8.55
C ARG A 86 23.55 -5.05 9.34
N PRO A 87 23.34 -3.73 9.26
CA PRO A 87 22.42 -3.01 10.15
C PRO A 87 20.95 -3.41 9.95
N GLY A 88 20.18 -3.40 11.05
CA GLY A 88 18.73 -3.53 11.02
C GLY A 88 18.20 -4.88 10.53
N ARG A 89 18.93 -5.96 10.78
CA ARG A 89 18.56 -7.33 10.36
C ARG A 89 18.22 -8.26 11.52
N ALA A 90 18.63 -7.88 12.73
CA ALA A 90 18.40 -8.64 13.95
C ALA A 90 17.62 -7.81 14.97
N LEU A 91 16.92 -8.50 15.86
CA LEU A 91 16.49 -7.97 17.15
C LEU A 91 17.40 -8.59 18.20
N ILE A 92 18.18 -7.78 18.90
CA ILE A 92 19.11 -8.26 19.93
C ILE A 92 18.64 -7.78 21.30
N ARG A 93 18.55 -8.70 22.26
CA ARG A 93 18.23 -8.38 23.65
C ARG A 93 19.32 -8.88 24.58
N ARG A 94 19.74 -8.01 25.50
CA ARG A 94 20.56 -8.38 26.66
C ARG A 94 19.70 -9.07 27.70
N CYS A 95 20.04 -10.32 28.00
CA CYS A 95 19.48 -11.11 29.09
C CYS A 95 20.38 -10.99 30.34
N ALA A 96 20.05 -11.74 31.40
CA ALA A 96 20.88 -11.80 32.61
C ALA A 96 22.28 -12.38 32.34
N ALA A 97 23.23 -12.05 33.21
CA ALA A 97 24.60 -12.58 33.20
C ALA A 97 25.38 -12.38 31.88
N GLY A 98 25.11 -11.30 31.14
CA GLY A 98 25.83 -10.96 29.91
C GLY A 98 25.46 -11.83 28.70
N LEU A 99 24.41 -12.65 28.82
CA LEU A 99 23.87 -13.42 27.70
C LEU A 99 23.07 -12.52 26.76
N TYR A 100 23.12 -12.83 25.47
CA TYR A 100 22.36 -12.13 24.44
C TYR A 100 21.48 -13.14 23.71
N GLU A 101 20.24 -12.76 23.44
CA GLU A 101 19.37 -13.48 22.52
C GLU A 101 19.20 -12.65 21.26
N SER A 102 19.37 -13.28 20.09
CA SER A 102 19.19 -12.64 18.79
C SER A 102 18.09 -13.35 18.01
N ARG A 103 17.23 -12.56 17.37
CA ARG A 103 16.18 -13.05 16.48
C ARG A 103 16.33 -12.46 15.09
N THR A 104 16.44 -13.33 14.10
CA THR A 104 16.48 -12.99 12.68
C THR A 104 15.48 -13.87 11.91
N PRO A 105 14.85 -13.37 10.83
CA PRO A 105 14.93 -12.01 10.32
C PRO A 105 14.10 -11.01 11.15
N TRP A 106 14.65 -9.84 11.47
CA TRP A 106 13.90 -8.72 12.03
C TRP A 106 13.58 -7.70 10.93
N PRO A 107 12.36 -7.16 10.84
CA PRO A 107 12.00 -6.19 9.81
C PRO A 107 12.54 -4.79 10.16
N GLY A 108 13.86 -4.64 10.30
CA GLY A 108 14.54 -3.36 10.50
C GLY A 108 14.93 -2.66 9.20
N SER A 109 15.81 -1.65 9.29
CA SER A 109 16.19 -0.75 8.18
C SER A 109 16.54 -1.47 6.87
N PHE A 110 17.17 -2.65 6.95
CA PHE A 110 17.53 -3.46 5.79
C PHE A 110 16.33 -3.85 4.92
N TYR A 111 15.17 -4.10 5.55
CA TYR A 111 13.94 -4.51 4.87
C TYR A 111 12.96 -3.34 4.69
N THR A 112 12.86 -2.47 5.70
CA THR A 112 11.86 -1.39 5.72
C THR A 112 12.20 -0.24 4.78
N SER A 113 13.48 0.00 4.47
CA SER A 113 13.89 1.06 3.54
C SER A 113 13.35 0.84 2.12
N GLY A 114 13.60 -0.34 1.54
CA GLY A 114 13.07 -0.69 0.22
C GLY A 114 11.54 -0.74 0.21
N LEU A 115 10.94 -1.25 1.28
CA LEU A 115 9.49 -1.29 1.45
C LEU A 115 8.87 0.12 1.50
N ALA A 116 9.50 1.04 2.24
CA ALA A 116 9.08 2.44 2.32
C ALA A 116 9.15 3.11 0.94
N VAL A 117 10.22 2.88 0.17
CA VAL A 117 10.34 3.39 -1.21
C VAL A 117 9.17 2.90 -2.08
N VAL A 118 8.86 1.61 -2.04
CA VAL A 118 7.74 1.03 -2.83
C VAL A 118 6.41 1.66 -2.44
N VAL A 119 6.13 1.78 -1.14
CA VAL A 119 4.89 2.39 -0.65
C VAL A 119 4.81 3.87 -1.04
N LEU A 120 5.89 4.64 -0.87
CA LEU A 120 5.94 6.06 -1.23
C LEU A 120 5.72 6.28 -2.74
N VAL A 121 6.36 5.47 -3.59
CA VAL A 121 6.16 5.54 -5.04
C VAL A 121 4.71 5.20 -5.40
N GLY A 122 4.13 4.15 -4.82
CA GLY A 122 2.73 3.80 -5.08
C GLY A 122 1.74 4.86 -4.61
N LEU A 123 1.98 5.49 -3.44
CA LEU A 123 1.19 6.62 -2.95
C LEU A 123 1.31 7.86 -3.86
N LEU A 124 2.52 8.16 -4.34
CA LEU A 124 2.75 9.24 -5.30
C LEU A 124 1.99 9.00 -6.60
N MET A 125 2.06 7.78 -7.14
CA MET A 125 1.34 7.41 -8.36
C MET A 125 -0.18 7.50 -8.18
N ALA A 126 -0.72 7.03 -7.05
CA ALA A 126 -2.14 7.17 -6.71
C ALA A 126 -2.56 8.64 -6.60
N TYR A 127 -1.74 9.48 -5.98
CA TYR A 127 -1.97 10.92 -5.91
C TYR A 127 -1.99 11.57 -7.30
N LEU A 128 -1.04 11.22 -8.16
CA LEU A 128 -0.99 11.73 -9.54
C LEU A 128 -2.21 11.28 -10.36
N ALA A 129 -2.65 10.03 -10.21
CA ALA A 129 -3.86 9.51 -10.84
C ALA A 129 -5.11 10.27 -10.38
N LEU A 130 -5.30 10.45 -9.07
CA LEU A 130 -6.42 11.24 -8.52
C LEU A 130 -6.38 12.69 -9.01
N ARG A 131 -5.19 13.29 -9.07
CA ARG A 131 -4.99 14.64 -9.59
C ARG A 131 -5.36 14.73 -11.07
N ALA A 132 -5.01 13.73 -11.89
CA ALA A 132 -5.38 13.66 -13.30
C ALA A 132 -6.90 13.51 -13.49
N ILE A 133 -7.53 12.62 -12.71
CA ILE A 133 -8.99 12.39 -12.72
C ILE A 133 -9.76 13.67 -12.42
N VAL A 134 -9.36 14.41 -11.37
CA VAL A 134 -10.04 15.66 -10.97
C VAL A 134 -9.83 16.77 -11.99
N ARG A 135 -8.64 16.84 -12.62
CA ARG A 135 -8.28 17.90 -13.58
C ARG A 135 -8.79 17.66 -15.00
N ARG A 136 -9.38 16.50 -15.32
CA ARG A 136 -9.92 16.22 -16.65
C ARG A 136 -10.97 17.27 -17.05
N PRO A 137 -10.88 17.92 -18.23
CA PRO A 137 -11.92 18.82 -18.73
C PRO A 137 -13.26 18.09 -18.91
N ARG A 138 -14.39 18.75 -18.60
CA ARG A 138 -15.75 18.24 -18.89
C ARG A 138 -16.09 18.51 -20.37
N SER A 139 -16.79 17.60 -21.04
CA SER A 139 -17.43 17.89 -22.34
C SER A 139 -18.67 18.78 -22.12
N GLY A 140 -18.96 19.66 -23.09
CA GLY A 140 -19.74 20.89 -22.90
C GLY A 140 -21.26 20.79 -22.67
N ASN A 141 -21.82 19.64 -22.32
CA ASN A 141 -23.26 19.49 -22.09
C ASN A 141 -23.58 19.31 -20.59
N ALA A 142 -24.60 20.03 -20.09
CA ALA A 142 -24.99 19.99 -18.68
C ALA A 142 -25.51 18.62 -18.21
N GLY A 143 -26.09 17.82 -19.13
CA GLY A 143 -26.50 16.43 -18.85
C GLY A 143 -25.32 15.48 -18.62
N ASP A 144 -24.20 15.68 -19.32
CA ASP A 144 -23.01 14.83 -19.24
C ASP A 144 -22.19 15.05 -17.95
N ALA A 145 -22.41 16.18 -17.26
CA ALA A 145 -21.62 16.57 -16.09
C ALA A 145 -21.88 15.65 -14.87
N ALA A 146 -23.12 15.20 -14.68
CA ALA A 146 -23.49 14.30 -13.59
C ALA A 146 -22.90 12.90 -13.81
N ASP A 147 -22.96 12.40 -15.04
CA ASP A 147 -22.38 11.11 -15.44
C ASP A 147 -20.85 11.11 -15.30
N ASP A 148 -20.20 12.21 -15.70
CA ASP A 148 -18.75 12.42 -15.51
C ASP A 148 -18.34 12.36 -14.02
N ASP A 149 -19.13 12.95 -13.11
CA ASP A 149 -18.82 12.93 -11.68
C ASP A 149 -19.04 11.54 -11.04
N VAL A 150 -19.96 10.73 -11.59
CA VAL A 150 -20.10 9.32 -11.19
C VAL A 150 -18.87 8.52 -11.62
N LEU A 151 -18.39 8.70 -12.86
CA LEU A 151 -17.18 8.05 -13.36
C LEU A 151 -15.94 8.44 -12.54
N ARG A 152 -15.78 9.72 -12.19
CA ARG A 152 -14.67 10.21 -11.35
C ARG A 152 -14.69 9.59 -9.95
N ARG A 153 -15.87 9.52 -9.31
CA ARG A 153 -16.02 8.87 -7.99
C ARG A 153 -15.67 7.40 -8.06
N ARG A 154 -16.08 6.71 -9.12
CA ARG A 154 -15.74 5.29 -9.34
C ARG A 154 -14.24 5.09 -9.53
N ALA A 155 -13.60 5.90 -10.37
CA ALA A 155 -12.15 5.85 -10.56
C ALA A 155 -11.40 6.14 -9.25
N ALA A 156 -11.83 7.15 -8.48
CA ALA A 156 -11.26 7.45 -7.17
C ALA A 156 -11.43 6.30 -6.16
N HIS A 157 -12.56 5.59 -6.20
CA HIS A 157 -12.77 4.36 -5.41
C HIS A 157 -11.78 3.26 -5.78
N VAL A 158 -11.60 2.99 -7.08
CA VAL A 158 -10.66 1.96 -7.57
C VAL A 158 -9.23 2.31 -7.16
N VAL A 159 -8.79 3.55 -7.35
CA VAL A 159 -7.47 4.01 -6.92
C VAL A 159 -7.29 3.87 -5.41
N THR A 160 -8.29 4.24 -4.61
CA THR A 160 -8.23 4.10 -3.14
C THR A 160 -8.16 2.63 -2.72
N GLY A 161 -8.89 1.73 -3.38
CA GLY A 161 -8.81 0.29 -3.14
C GLY A 161 -7.43 -0.27 -3.48
N ALA A 162 -6.84 0.13 -4.60
CA ALA A 162 -5.47 -0.26 -4.97
C ALA A 162 -4.43 0.20 -3.92
N VAL A 163 -4.56 1.42 -3.39
CA VAL A 163 -3.72 1.91 -2.28
C VAL A 163 -3.93 1.07 -1.01
N GLY A 164 -5.17 0.67 -0.72
CA GLY A 164 -5.47 -0.22 0.40
C GLY A 164 -4.73 -1.55 0.32
N ILE A 165 -4.67 -2.17 -0.86
CA ILE A 165 -3.91 -3.41 -1.10
C ILE A 165 -2.40 -3.16 -0.94
N LEU A 166 -1.89 -2.07 -1.51
CA LEU A 166 -0.49 -1.67 -1.42
C LEU A 166 -0.02 -1.51 0.04
N VAL A 167 -0.89 -1.04 0.93
CA VAL A 167 -0.60 -0.87 2.37
C VAL A 167 -0.81 -2.16 3.16
N ALA A 168 -1.88 -2.91 2.86
CA ALA A 168 -2.26 -4.13 3.56
C ALA A 168 -1.16 -5.21 3.55
N ILE A 169 -0.53 -5.43 2.38
CA ILE A 169 0.48 -6.48 2.20
C ILE A 169 1.72 -6.22 3.07
N PRO A 170 2.38 -5.04 3.00
CA PRO A 170 3.45 -4.65 3.91
C PRO A 170 3.05 -4.73 5.38
N LEU A 171 1.86 -4.24 5.73
CA LEU A 171 1.39 -4.20 7.11
C LEU A 171 1.28 -5.62 7.69
N ALA A 172 0.69 -6.56 6.94
CA ALA A 172 0.61 -7.96 7.34
C ALA A 172 2.00 -8.60 7.47
N GLY A 173 2.86 -8.44 6.46
CA GLY A 173 4.19 -9.04 6.43
C GLY A 173 5.11 -8.56 7.56
N VAL A 174 5.18 -7.24 7.78
CA VAL A 174 5.98 -6.65 8.86
C VAL A 174 5.42 -7.04 10.22
N SER A 175 4.09 -7.04 10.40
CA SER A 175 3.47 -7.43 11.67
C SER A 175 3.76 -8.89 12.03
N LEU A 176 3.63 -9.82 11.08
CA LEU A 176 3.96 -11.24 11.29
C LEU A 176 5.44 -11.45 11.66
N THR A 177 6.34 -10.79 10.92
CA THR A 177 7.78 -10.94 11.14
C THR A 177 8.20 -10.35 12.48
N ALA A 178 7.68 -9.18 12.83
CA ALA A 178 7.93 -8.53 14.11
C ALA A 178 7.32 -9.33 15.28
N ALA A 179 6.10 -9.84 15.14
CA ALA A 179 5.46 -10.69 16.14
C ALA A 179 6.31 -11.93 16.44
N ASN A 180 6.81 -12.61 15.40
CA ASN A 180 7.70 -13.76 15.56
C ASN A 180 9.00 -13.42 16.30
N GLY A 181 9.61 -12.26 16.01
CA GLY A 181 10.80 -11.79 16.73
C GLY A 181 10.53 -11.51 18.21
N LEU A 182 9.43 -10.85 18.52
CA LEU A 182 9.05 -10.50 19.90
C LEU A 182 8.66 -11.74 20.71
N LEU A 183 7.75 -12.56 20.19
CA LEU A 183 7.25 -13.76 20.87
C LEU A 183 8.28 -14.88 20.96
N GLY A 184 9.27 -14.88 20.05
CA GLY A 184 10.38 -15.83 20.11
C GLY A 184 11.38 -15.52 21.23
N THR A 185 11.48 -14.28 21.71
CA THR A 185 12.55 -13.92 22.65
C THR A 185 12.20 -14.36 24.07
N SER A 186 12.94 -15.33 24.62
CA SER A 186 12.63 -15.96 25.91
C SER A 186 12.87 -15.03 27.10
N CYS A 187 13.89 -14.17 27.02
CA CYS A 187 14.24 -13.24 28.09
C CYS A 187 13.59 -11.85 27.94
N ALA A 188 12.53 -11.74 27.13
CA ALA A 188 11.86 -10.49 26.85
C ALA A 188 10.94 -10.01 28.01
N PRO A 189 10.80 -8.70 28.21
CA PRO A 189 9.83 -8.17 29.16
C PRO A 189 8.38 -8.44 28.69
N THR A 190 7.44 -8.53 29.63
CA THR A 190 6.03 -8.89 29.36
C THR A 190 5.35 -8.03 28.28
N TRP A 191 5.74 -6.76 28.15
CA TRP A 191 5.17 -5.87 27.13
C TRP A 191 5.55 -6.29 25.69
N TRP A 192 6.66 -7.03 25.48
CA TRP A 192 6.98 -7.63 24.17
C TRP A 192 5.96 -8.69 23.81
N THR A 193 5.55 -9.52 24.76
CA THR A 193 4.54 -10.56 24.55
C THR A 193 3.21 -9.94 24.16
N VAL A 194 2.77 -8.91 24.88
CA VAL A 194 1.54 -8.16 24.57
C VAL A 194 1.63 -7.56 23.16
N THR A 195 2.74 -6.88 22.85
CA THR A 195 2.97 -6.28 21.53
C THR A 195 2.99 -7.33 20.42
N GLY A 196 3.63 -8.47 20.66
CA GLY A 196 3.70 -9.58 19.72
C GLY A 196 2.32 -10.15 19.38
N TRP A 197 1.45 -10.35 20.37
CA TRP A 197 0.07 -10.78 20.14
C TRP A 197 -0.76 -9.72 19.40
N VAL A 198 -0.59 -8.44 19.73
CA VAL A 198 -1.26 -7.34 19.00
C VAL A 198 -0.83 -7.34 17.52
N LEU A 199 0.46 -7.49 17.23
CA LEU A 199 0.96 -7.56 15.86
C LEU A 199 0.49 -8.83 15.14
N LEU A 200 0.41 -9.96 15.85
CA LEU A 200 -0.11 -11.19 15.29
C LEU A 200 -1.60 -11.07 14.91
N ALA A 201 -2.41 -10.37 15.72
CA ALA A 201 -3.80 -10.07 15.40
C ALA A 201 -3.97 -9.00 14.30
N LEU A 202 -3.01 -8.08 14.19
CA LEU A 202 -2.99 -7.04 13.16
C LEU A 202 -2.79 -7.63 11.75
N ALA A 203 -2.06 -8.72 11.62
CA ALA A 203 -1.81 -9.37 10.34
C ALA A 203 -3.08 -9.88 9.62
N PRO A 204 -3.95 -10.73 10.23
CA PRO A 204 -5.20 -11.13 9.60
C PRO A 204 -6.16 -9.95 9.40
N ALA A 205 -6.15 -8.95 10.29
CA ALA A 205 -6.94 -7.73 10.10
C ALA A 205 -6.49 -6.94 8.85
N ALA A 206 -5.19 -6.81 8.64
CA ALA A 206 -4.62 -6.17 7.44
C ALA A 206 -4.97 -6.97 6.17
N LEU A 207 -4.91 -8.30 6.22
CA LEU A 207 -5.30 -9.15 5.09
C LEU A 207 -6.79 -9.07 4.78
N ALA A 208 -7.66 -9.05 5.80
CA ALA A 208 -9.10 -8.87 5.62
C ALA A 208 -9.42 -7.51 5.00
N MET A 209 -8.74 -6.46 5.46
CA MET A 209 -8.82 -5.13 4.84
C MET A 209 -8.33 -5.15 3.38
N GLY A 210 -7.22 -5.84 3.09
CA GLY A 210 -6.70 -6.02 1.73
C GLY A 210 -7.70 -6.73 0.82
N ALA A 211 -8.33 -7.80 1.31
CA ALA A 211 -9.37 -8.54 0.60
C ALA A 211 -10.62 -7.68 0.36
N TRP A 212 -11.04 -6.88 1.35
CA TRP A 212 -12.10 -5.89 1.19
C TRP A 212 -11.77 -4.88 0.09
N CYS A 213 -10.54 -4.35 0.09
CA CYS A 213 -10.09 -3.41 -0.93
C CYS A 213 -10.05 -4.04 -2.32
N ALA A 214 -9.60 -5.29 -2.42
CA ALA A 214 -9.61 -6.05 -3.67
C ALA A 214 -11.03 -6.29 -4.19
N ALA A 215 -11.96 -6.68 -3.32
CA ALA A 215 -13.37 -6.82 -3.68
C ALA A 215 -13.97 -5.48 -4.15
N ALA A 216 -13.64 -4.37 -3.47
CA ALA A 216 -14.08 -3.04 -3.89
C ALA A 216 -13.54 -2.64 -5.26
N VAL A 217 -12.31 -3.04 -5.61
CA VAL A 217 -11.74 -2.84 -6.95
C VAL A 217 -12.49 -3.72 -7.97
N LEU A 218 -12.51 -5.03 -7.77
CA LEU A 218 -13.04 -6.01 -8.73
C LEU A 218 -14.53 -5.81 -9.02
N LEU A 219 -15.35 -5.62 -7.98
CA LEU A 219 -16.80 -5.41 -8.14
C LEU A 219 -17.12 -4.09 -8.86
N LEU A 220 -16.23 -3.11 -8.76
CA LEU A 220 -16.34 -1.86 -9.49
C LEU A 220 -15.71 -1.93 -10.87
N THR A 221 -14.99 -2.99 -11.25
CA THR A 221 -14.54 -3.19 -12.63
C THR A 221 -15.61 -3.94 -13.44
N ASP A 222 -16.21 -4.99 -12.89
CA ASP A 222 -17.19 -5.84 -13.61
C ASP A 222 -18.43 -5.07 -14.10
N ARG A 223 -18.86 -4.04 -13.38
CA ARG A 223 -20.00 -3.21 -13.80
C ARG A 223 -19.66 -2.22 -14.94
N ALA A 224 -18.44 -2.26 -15.50
CA ALA A 224 -17.93 -1.28 -16.45
C ALA A 224 -18.15 -1.68 -17.92
N ASP A 225 -18.55 -2.92 -18.20
CA ASP A 225 -18.91 -3.38 -19.54
C ASP A 225 -20.42 -3.22 -19.77
N PRO A 226 -20.91 -2.11 -20.33
CA PRO A 226 -22.21 -2.12 -20.98
C PRO A 226 -22.12 -2.99 -22.25
N PRO A 227 -23.19 -3.73 -22.62
CA PRO A 227 -23.20 -4.43 -23.90
C PRO A 227 -22.97 -3.42 -25.02
N VAL A 228 -22.00 -3.70 -25.89
CA VAL A 228 -21.79 -2.99 -27.14
C VAL A 228 -23.12 -3.01 -27.89
N ARG A 229 -23.81 -1.86 -27.96
CA ARG A 229 -24.94 -1.70 -28.87
C ARG A 229 -24.34 -1.64 -30.28
N THR A 230 -24.19 -2.80 -30.89
CA THR A 230 -24.07 -2.90 -32.35
C THR A 230 -25.34 -2.29 -32.93
N ARG A 231 -25.20 -1.14 -33.59
CA ARG A 231 -26.22 -0.59 -34.49
C ARG A 231 -26.16 -1.33 -35.82
#